data_AF-A0AAW2M5Q3-F1
#
_entry.id   AF-A0AAW2M5Q3-F1
#
_cell.length_a   1.000
_cell.length_b   1.000
_cell.length_c   1.000
_cell.angle_alpha   90.00
_cell.angle_beta   90.00
_cell.angle_gamma   90.00
#
_symmetry.space_group_name_H-M   'P 1'
#
loop_
_entity.id
_entity.type
_entity.pdbx_description
1 polymer ?
#
loop_
_entity_poly.entity_id
_entity_poly.type
_entity_poly.pdbx_seq_one_letter_code
_entity_poly.pdbx_strand_id
1 'polypeptide(L)'
;MLPEHVWSALTEVSILFQSICSTTLDVHKLHELENSVAIILCNLEKIFLPVFFDSMEHLIVHLPYETHVRGPVQYRWMYPFERFLHELKKKVENKAHVEASIVEEIDLFMSQYFVGCAIQTKHAS
;
A
#
# COMPACT_ATOMS: atom_id res chain seq x y z
N MET A 1 -7.01 29.51 -2.35
CA MET A 1 -7.33 28.17 -1.78
C MET A 1 -7.94 27.33 -2.88
N LEU A 2 -7.75 26.00 -2.85
CA LEU A 2 -8.40 25.10 -3.82
C LEU A 2 -9.92 25.05 -3.58
N PRO A 3 -10.74 24.76 -4.62
CA PRO A 3 -12.17 24.57 -4.46
C PRO A 3 -12.50 23.44 -3.46
N GLU A 4 -13.62 23.57 -2.75
CA GLU A 4 -14.05 22.62 -1.70
C GLU A 4 -14.18 21.19 -2.22
N HIS A 5 -14.77 21.01 -3.41
CA HIS A 5 -14.90 19.68 -4.02
C HIS A 5 -13.54 19.02 -4.33
N VAL A 6 -12.52 19.81 -4.66
CA VAL A 6 -11.16 19.30 -4.91
C VAL A 6 -10.54 18.85 -3.59
N TRP A 7 -10.64 19.68 -2.55
CA TRP A 7 -10.14 19.35 -1.23
C TRP A 7 -10.80 18.11 -0.62
N SER A 8 -12.12 18.00 -0.77
CA SER A 8 -12.88 16.85 -0.26
C SER A 8 -12.41 15.54 -0.88
N ALA A 9 -12.35 15.47 -2.22
CA ALA A 9 -11.92 14.26 -2.92
C ALA A 9 -10.47 13.86 -2.58
N LEU A 10 -9.54 14.84 -2.52
CA LEU A 10 -8.16 14.57 -2.13
C LEU A 10 -8.06 14.06 -0.68
N THR A 11 -8.93 14.57 0.21
CA THR A 11 -9.00 14.14 1.60
C THR A 11 -9.53 12.72 1.70
N GLU A 12 -10.61 12.38 0.99
CA GLU A 12 -11.18 11.03 0.94
C GLU A 12 -10.16 10.00 0.47
N VAL A 13 -9.42 10.30 -0.60
CA VAL A 13 -8.35 9.43 -1.12
C VAL A 13 -7.21 9.29 -0.10
N SER A 14 -6.82 10.39 0.56
CA SER A 14 -5.78 10.35 1.59
C SER A 14 -6.18 9.47 2.78
N ILE A 15 -7.44 9.58 3.23
CA ILE A 15 -7.99 8.75 4.30
C ILE A 15 -8.04 7.28 3.89
N LEU A 16 -8.40 6.98 2.64
CA LEU A 16 -8.37 5.63 2.10
C LEU A 16 -6.96 5.04 2.18
N PHE A 17 -5.96 5.73 1.64
CA PHE A 17 -4.57 5.27 1.67
C PHE A 17 -4.03 5.14 3.10
N GLN A 18 -4.34 6.09 3.97
CA GLN A 18 -3.95 6.01 5.37
C GLN A 18 -4.54 4.76 6.06
N SER A 19 -5.78 4.40 5.74
CA SER A 19 -6.46 3.27 6.37
C SER A 19 -5.91 1.93 5.89
N ILE A 20 -5.69 1.79 4.58
CA ILE A 20 -5.17 0.54 3.99
C ILE A 20 -3.67 0.32 4.26
N CYS A 21 -2.94 1.41 4.53
CA CYS A 21 -1.54 1.40 4.95
C CYS A 21 -1.39 1.51 6.48
N SER A 22 -2.46 1.41 7.26
CA SER A 22 -2.32 1.39 8.71
C SER A 22 -1.68 0.07 9.16
N THR A 23 -0.75 0.12 10.10
CA THR A 23 -0.20 -1.09 10.73
C THR A 23 -1.23 -1.81 11.60
N THR A 24 -2.20 -1.06 12.14
CA THR A 24 -3.35 -1.57 12.88
C THR A 24 -4.60 -1.41 12.03
N LEU A 25 -5.25 -2.51 11.69
CA LEU A 25 -6.46 -2.50 10.85
C LEU A 25 -7.73 -2.41 11.69
N ASP A 26 -8.61 -1.50 11.30
CA ASP A 26 -9.98 -1.40 11.81
C ASP A 26 -10.93 -2.00 10.78
N VAL A 27 -11.52 -3.15 11.12
CA VAL A 27 -12.40 -3.92 10.23
C VAL A 27 -13.67 -3.14 9.87
N HIS A 28 -14.23 -2.39 10.81
CA HIS A 28 -15.43 -1.59 10.54
C HIS A 28 -15.12 -0.50 9.52
N LYS A 29 -13.99 0.20 9.71
CA LYS A 29 -13.53 1.22 8.77
C LYS A 29 -13.23 0.64 7.39
N LEU A 30 -12.62 -0.54 7.31
CA LEU A 30 -12.36 -1.20 6.03
C LEU A 30 -13.66 -1.56 5.29
N HIS A 31 -14.68 -2.05 6.00
CA HIS A 31 -15.98 -2.34 5.41
C HIS A 31 -16.68 -1.06 4.90
N GLU A 32 -16.59 0.06 5.61
CA GLU A 32 -17.09 1.35 5.10
C GLU A 32 -16.33 1.81 3.85
N LEU A 33 -15.01 1.61 3.81
CA LEU A 33 -14.18 1.93 2.64
C LEU A 33 -14.52 1.04 1.44
N GLU A 34 -14.79 -0.26 1.63
CA GLU A 34 -15.23 -1.16 0.55
C GLU A 34 -16.51 -0.66 -0.13
N ASN A 35 -17.44 -0.11 0.64
CA ASN A 35 -18.70 0.42 0.12
C ASN A 35 -18.57 1.82 -0.52
N SER A 36 -17.55 2.60 -0.13
CA SER A 36 -17.38 4.00 -0.57
C SER A 36 -16.27 4.21 -1.60
N VAL A 37 -15.35 3.27 -1.78
CA VAL A 37 -14.16 3.43 -2.65
C VAL A 37 -14.50 3.79 -4.10
N ALA A 38 -15.57 3.21 -4.66
CA ALA A 38 -16.01 3.55 -6.00
C ALA A 38 -16.43 5.02 -6.11
N ILE A 39 -17.11 5.55 -5.08
CA ILE A 39 -17.53 6.96 -5.03
C ILE A 39 -16.31 7.87 -4.88
N ILE A 40 -15.36 7.49 -4.02
CA ILE A 40 -14.11 8.23 -3.81
C ILE A 40 -13.34 8.35 -5.14
N LEU A 41 -13.21 7.26 -5.90
CA LEU A 41 -12.56 7.28 -7.22
C LEU A 41 -13.32 8.12 -8.24
N CYS A 42 -14.65 7.98 -8.33
CA CYS A 42 -15.46 8.81 -9.22
C CYS A 42 -15.38 10.31 -8.86
N ASN A 43 -15.21 10.65 -7.57
CA ASN A 43 -14.99 12.04 -7.16
C ASN A 43 -13.60 12.54 -7.56
N LEU A 44 -12.59 11.66 -7.52
CA LEU A 44 -11.24 11.97 -7.99
C LEU A 44 -11.19 12.16 -9.52
N GLU A 45 -11.88 11.31 -10.28
CA GLU A 45 -11.99 11.39 -11.75
C GLU A 45 -12.56 12.71 -12.25
N LYS A 46 -13.48 13.32 -11.49
CA LYS A 46 -14.06 14.64 -11.84
C LYS A 46 -13.03 15.78 -11.78
N ILE A 47 -11.91 15.57 -11.11
CA ILE A 47 -10.88 16.60 -10.88
C ILE A 47 -9.74 16.49 -11.90
N PHE A 48 -9.38 15.27 -12.28
CA PHE A 48 -8.29 15.02 -13.22
C PHE A 48 -8.79 14.92 -14.65
N LEU A 49 -7.86 15.08 -15.59
CA LEU A 49 -8.16 14.88 -17.00
C LEU A 49 -8.41 13.39 -17.27
N PRO A 50 -9.31 13.01 -18.20
CA PRO A 50 -9.55 11.62 -18.56
C PRO A 50 -8.29 10.85 -18.98
N VAL A 51 -7.28 11.55 -19.52
CA VAL A 51 -5.98 10.97 -19.90
C VAL A 51 -5.14 10.49 -18.71
N PHE A 52 -5.44 10.98 -17.50
CA PHE A 52 -4.77 10.58 -16.26
C PHE A 52 -5.38 9.33 -15.65
N PHE A 53 -6.64 9.01 -15.97
CA PHE A 53 -7.34 7.84 -15.44
C PHE A 53 -7.36 6.73 -16.48
N ASP A 54 -6.33 5.88 -16.44
CA ASP A 54 -6.31 4.62 -17.16
C ASP A 54 -6.85 3.48 -16.27
N SER A 55 -6.77 2.24 -16.75
CA SER A 55 -7.29 1.07 -16.02
C SER A 55 -6.59 0.83 -14.67
N MET A 56 -5.37 1.34 -14.49
CA MET A 56 -4.55 1.10 -13.30
C MET A 56 -5.05 1.89 -12.10
N GLU A 57 -5.51 3.13 -12.28
CA GLU A 57 -6.08 3.96 -11.21
C GLU A 57 -7.33 3.29 -10.60
N HIS A 58 -8.06 2.53 -11.41
CA HIS A 58 -9.26 1.82 -10.99
C HIS A 58 -8.97 0.61 -10.09
N LEU A 59 -7.73 0.10 -10.06
CA LEU A 59 -7.36 -1.01 -9.16
C LEU A 59 -7.53 -0.66 -7.68
N ILE A 60 -7.59 0.64 -7.36
CA ILE A 60 -7.83 1.15 -6.01
C ILE A 60 -9.14 0.58 -5.42
N VAL A 61 -10.16 0.25 -6.23
CA VAL A 61 -11.42 -0.35 -5.75
C VAL A 61 -11.23 -1.66 -5.02
N HIS A 62 -10.18 -2.42 -5.33
CA HIS A 62 -9.92 -3.72 -4.71
C HIS A 62 -9.13 -3.61 -3.41
N LEU A 63 -8.44 -2.49 -3.18
CA LEU A 63 -7.50 -2.35 -2.07
C LEU A 63 -8.15 -2.50 -0.69
N PRO A 64 -9.34 -1.94 -0.40
CA PRO A 64 -9.98 -2.14 0.91
C PRO A 64 -10.25 -3.63 1.21
N TYR A 65 -10.88 -4.34 0.27
CA TYR A 65 -11.16 -5.77 0.38
C TYR A 65 -9.88 -6.60 0.53
N GLU A 66 -8.88 -6.33 -0.32
CA GLU A 66 -7.61 -7.01 -0.20
C GLU A 66 -6.92 -6.76 1.14
N THR A 67 -7.06 -5.55 1.69
CA THR A 67 -6.51 -5.21 3.02
C THR A 67 -7.19 -6.01 4.11
N HIS A 68 -8.52 -6.11 4.04
CA HIS A 68 -9.30 -6.90 4.97
C HIS A 68 -8.88 -8.38 4.96
N VAL A 69 -8.62 -8.95 3.78
CA VAL A 69 -8.26 -10.37 3.64
C VAL A 69 -6.77 -10.65 3.90
N ARG A 70 -5.87 -9.75 3.47
CA ARG A 70 -4.42 -10.03 3.38
C ARG A 70 -3.56 -9.12 4.25
N GLY A 71 -4.16 -8.21 5.01
CA GLY A 71 -3.43 -7.24 5.81
C GLY A 71 -3.00 -5.99 5.02
N PRO A 72 -2.27 -5.07 5.68
CA PRO A 72 -1.97 -3.73 5.14
C PRO A 72 -1.30 -3.77 3.76
N VAL A 73 -1.75 -2.94 2.83
CA VAL A 73 -1.32 -2.97 1.41
C VAL A 73 0.14 -2.56 1.25
N GLN A 74 0.63 -1.65 2.08
CA GLN A 74 2.01 -1.15 2.03
C GLN A 74 3.07 -2.27 2.06
N TYR A 75 2.81 -3.37 2.76
CA TYR A 75 3.72 -4.50 2.85
C TYR A 75 3.73 -5.38 1.59
N ARG A 76 2.75 -5.18 0.71
CA ARG A 76 2.54 -5.93 -0.52
C ARG A 76 2.89 -5.12 -1.78
N TRP A 77 3.32 -3.87 -1.63
CA TRP A 77 3.81 -3.08 -2.74
C TRP A 77 5.16 -3.61 -3.22
N MET A 78 5.38 -3.67 -4.54
CA MET A 78 6.69 -4.05 -5.09
C MET A 78 7.75 -2.98 -4.84
N TYR A 79 7.36 -1.71 -4.79
CA TYR A 79 8.30 -0.59 -4.76
C TYR A 79 9.35 -0.66 -3.61
N PRO A 80 8.99 -0.96 -2.35
CA PRO A 80 9.97 -1.18 -1.29
C PRO A 80 10.99 -2.29 -1.60
N PHE A 81 10.52 -3.41 -2.17
CA PHE A 81 11.39 -4.53 -2.55
C PHE A 81 12.32 -4.15 -3.72
N GLU A 82 11.79 -3.52 -4.77
CA GLU A 82 12.58 -3.07 -5.91
C GLU A 82 13.66 -2.06 -5.49
N ARG A 83 13.32 -1.13 -4.59
CA ARG A 83 14.27 -0.16 -4.03
C ARG A 83 15.34 -0.85 -3.20
N PHE A 84 14.97 -1.83 -2.37
CA PHE A 84 15.93 -2.61 -1.60
C PHE A 84 16.89 -3.40 -2.49
N LEU A 85 16.37 -4.11 -3.49
CA LEU A 85 17.17 -4.86 -4.45
C LEU A 85 18.10 -3.95 -5.28
N HIS A 86 17.65 -2.75 -5.62
CA HIS A 86 18.49 -1.75 -6.31
C HIS A 86 19.69 -1.34 -5.45
N GLU A 87 19.50 -1.12 -4.16
CA GLU A 87 20.60 -0.79 -3.24
C GLU A 87 21.54 -1.99 -3.04
N LEU A 88 21.01 -3.21 -2.93
CA LEU A 88 21.85 -4.42 -2.88
C LEU A 88 22.73 -4.56 -4.12
N LYS A 89 22.16 -4.35 -5.32
CA LYS A 89 22.93 -4.40 -6.58
C LYS A 89 24.12 -3.45 -6.61
N LYS A 90 24.04 -2.29 -5.94
CA LYS A 90 25.17 -1.35 -5.81
C LYS A 90 26.23 -1.83 -4.83
N LYS A 91 25.84 -2.55 -3.77
CA LYS A 91 26.72 -3.00 -2.68
C LYS A 91 27.48 -4.29 -2.99
N VAL A 92 27.05 -5.05 -4.00
CA VAL A 92 27.74 -6.28 -4.43
C VAL A 92 29.10 -5.92 -5.05
N GLU A 93 30.12 -5.85 -4.22
CA GLU A 93 31.54 -5.75 -4.64
C GLU A 93 32.20 -7.14 -4.67
N ASN A 94 31.74 -8.08 -3.82
CA ASN A 94 32.27 -9.43 -3.75
C ASN A 94 31.63 -10.36 -4.79
N LYS A 95 32.22 -10.41 -5.99
CA LYS A 95 31.76 -11.26 -7.10
C LYS A 95 31.93 -12.77 -6.85
N ALA A 96 32.64 -13.19 -5.82
CA ALA A 96 32.90 -14.62 -5.56
C ALA A 96 31.67 -15.34 -4.98
N HIS A 97 30.79 -14.65 -4.23
CA HIS A 97 29.60 -15.24 -3.59
C HIS A 97 28.41 -14.26 -3.57
N VAL A 98 28.12 -13.65 -4.72
CA VAL A 98 27.05 -12.66 -4.90
C VAL A 98 25.69 -13.17 -4.43
N GLU A 99 25.35 -14.41 -4.78
CA GLU A 99 24.02 -14.98 -4.51
C GLU A 99 23.78 -15.18 -3.01
N ALA A 100 24.78 -15.68 -2.27
CA ALA A 100 24.66 -15.90 -0.83
C ALA A 100 24.50 -14.59 -0.06
N SER A 101 25.26 -13.54 -0.42
CA SER A 101 25.17 -12.22 0.22
C SER A 101 23.84 -11.52 -0.05
N ILE A 102 23.25 -11.72 -1.23
CA ILE A 102 21.91 -11.19 -1.55
C ILE A 102 20.83 -11.95 -0.77
N VAL A 103 20.93 -13.27 -0.68
CA VAL A 103 19.95 -14.11 0.03
C VAL A 103 19.89 -13.77 1.51
N GLU A 104 21.04 -13.63 2.20
CA GLU A 104 21.09 -13.29 3.62
C GLU A 104 20.45 -11.91 3.91
N GLU A 105 20.72 -10.91 3.06
CA GLU A 105 20.17 -9.56 3.21
C GLU A 105 18.66 -9.52 2.90
N ILE A 106 18.20 -10.28 1.90
CA ILE A 106 16.77 -10.43 1.63
C ILE A 106 16.08 -11.10 2.83
N ASP A 107 16.65 -12.17 3.39
CA ASP A 107 16.05 -12.86 4.53
C ASP A 107 15.95 -11.94 5.75
N LEU A 108 16.98 -11.12 6.01
CA LEU A 108 16.96 -10.10 7.05
C LEU A 108 15.87 -9.04 6.82
N PHE A 109 15.77 -8.53 5.58
CA PHE A 109 14.75 -7.56 5.21
C PHE A 109 13.34 -8.14 5.39
N MET A 110 13.09 -9.35 4.88
CA MET A 110 11.82 -10.04 5.00
C MET A 110 11.46 -10.28 6.47
N SER A 111 12.42 -10.73 7.28
CA SER A 111 12.22 -10.93 8.72
C SER A 111 11.81 -9.63 9.41
N GLN A 112 12.51 -8.52 9.20
CA GLN A 112 12.13 -7.23 9.80
C GLN A 112 10.78 -6.70 9.28
N TYR A 113 10.54 -6.82 7.97
CA TYR A 113 9.38 -6.26 7.31
C TYR A 113 8.09 -7.03 7.64
N PHE A 114 8.17 -8.35 7.79
CA PHE A 114 7.03 -9.23 8.09
C PHE A 114 6.89 -9.61 9.58
N VAL A 115 7.97 -9.70 10.38
CA VAL A 115 7.86 -10.01 11.83
C VAL A 115 7.40 -8.80 12.66
N GLY A 116 7.72 -7.57 12.22
CA GLY A 116 7.06 -6.37 12.76
C GLY A 116 5.53 -6.33 12.51
N CYS A 117 5.04 -7.24 11.67
CA CYS A 117 3.66 -7.40 11.23
C CYS A 117 2.95 -8.57 11.93
N ALA A 118 3.39 -9.00 13.13
CA ALA A 118 2.53 -9.84 13.99
C ALA A 118 1.29 -9.03 14.38
N ILE A 119 0.29 -9.11 13.50
CA ILE A 119 -0.95 -8.35 13.50
C ILE A 119 -1.62 -8.59 14.85
N GLN A 120 -1.66 -7.56 15.70
CA GLN A 120 -2.63 -7.52 16.78
C GLN A 120 -4.00 -7.29 16.16
N THR A 121 -4.61 -8.33 15.60
CA THR A 121 -6.07 -8.37 15.47
C THR A 121 -6.60 -8.39 16.89
N LYS A 122 -6.86 -7.20 17.46
CA LYS A 122 -7.72 -7.11 18.63
C LYS A 122 -9.11 -7.53 18.16
N HIS A 123 -9.36 -8.84 18.16
CA HIS A 123 -10.71 -9.35 18.26
C HIS A 123 -11.23 -8.85 19.61
N ALA A 124 -12.02 -7.77 19.56
CA ALA A 124 -12.86 -7.40 20.68
C ALA A 124 -13.92 -8.49 20.81
N SER A 125 -13.67 -9.42 21.73
CA SER A 125 -14.66 -10.33 22.33
C SER A 125 -15.68 -9.57 23.15
#